data_AF-A0A1G5VIV4-F1
#
_entry.id   AF-A0A1G5VIV4-F1
#
_cell.length_a   1.000
_cell.length_b   1.000
_cell.length_c   1.000
_cell.angle_alpha   90.00
_cell.angle_beta   90.00
_cell.angle_gamma   90.00
#
_symmetry.space_group_name_H-M   'P 1'
#
loop_
_entity.id
_entity.type
_entity.pdbx_description
1 polymer ?
#
loop_
_entity_poly.entity_id
_entity_poly.type
_entity_poly.pdbx_seq_one_letter_code
_entity_poly.pdbx_strand_id
1 'polypeptide(L)' 'MRFGFVNGVNNEESSCSPAQVSRLAASGVEVVVTRGSAYNDADYVNAGAQIADSAEEIYSTCDFVAQVQECAKQRC' A
#
# COMPACT_ATOMS: atom_id res chain seq x y z
N MET A 1 -9.75 -4.09 -11.00
CA MET A 1 -8.33 -4.43 -10.80
C MET A 1 -7.95 -3.92 -9.43
N ARG A 2 -7.39 -4.79 -8.59
CA ARG A 2 -6.99 -4.50 -7.22
C ARG A 2 -5.49 -4.28 -7.13
N PHE A 3 -5.10 -3.12 -6.63
CA PHE A 3 -3.71 -2.77 -6.38
C PHE A 3 -3.45 -2.71 -4.89
N GLY A 4 -2.59 -3.61 -4.42
CA GLY A 4 -2.16 -3.72 -3.04
C GLY A 4 -0.90 -2.91 -2.74
N PHE A 5 -0.90 -2.20 -1.63
CA PHE A 5 0.29 -1.53 -1.07
C PHE A 5 0.60 -2.12 0.30
N VAL A 6 1.79 -2.71 0.39
CA VAL A 6 2.30 -3.33 1.62
C VAL A 6 3.34 -2.41 2.25
N ASN A 7 3.30 -2.29 3.57
CA ASN A 7 4.25 -1.48 4.32
C ASN A 7 5.67 -2.04 4.21
N GLY A 8 6.65 -1.16 4.45
CA GLY A 8 8.04 -1.57 4.64
C GLY A 8 8.22 -2.43 5.88
N VAL A 9 9.39 -3.09 5.98
CA VAL A 9 9.70 -4.07 7.04
C VAL A 9 9.51 -3.50 8.46
N ASN A 10 9.76 -2.20 8.64
CA ASN A 10 9.62 -1.52 9.94
C ASN A 10 8.26 -0.83 10.14
N ASN A 11 7.32 -0.91 9.19
CA ASN A 11 6.06 -0.15 9.16
C ASN A 11 6.18 1.39 9.16
N GLU A 12 7.39 1.94 9.18
CA GLU A 12 7.64 3.38 9.09
C GLU A 12 7.62 3.89 7.65
N GLU A 13 7.69 2.99 6.67
CA GLU A 13 7.73 3.30 5.25
C GLU A 13 6.48 2.75 4.55
N SER A 14 5.96 3.55 3.62
CA SER A 14 4.86 3.15 2.75
C SER A 14 5.23 3.34 1.30
N SER A 15 4.85 2.38 0.46
CA SER A 15 5.07 2.45 -0.99
C SER A 15 4.13 3.43 -1.70
N CYS A 16 3.15 3.99 -0.99
CA CYS A 16 2.13 4.85 -1.59
C CYS A 16 1.59 5.88 -0.59
N SER A 17 1.45 7.13 -1.03
CA SER A 17 0.84 8.21 -0.26
C SER A 17 -0.68 8.31 -0.52
N PRO A 18 -1.47 8.91 0.39
CA PRO A 18 -2.91 9.14 0.17
C PRO A 18 -3.23 9.91 -1.12
N ALA A 19 -2.36 10.85 -1.54
CA ALA A 19 -2.54 11.58 -2.79
C ALA A 19 -2.42 10.67 -4.04
N GLN A 20 -1.53 9.67 -3.99
CA GLN A 20 -1.41 8.67 -5.06
C GLN A 20 -2.61 7.72 -5.07
N VAL A 21 -3.08 7.32 -3.89
CA VAL A 21 -4.31 6.53 -3.74
C VAL A 21 -5.50 7.23 -4.39
N SER A 22 -5.71 8.52 -4.09
CA SER A 22 -6.80 9.30 -4.66
C SER A 22 -6.76 9.34 -6.20
N ARG A 23 -5.57 9.46 -6.78
CA ARG A 23 -5.40 9.41 -8.24
C ARG A 23 -5.70 8.03 -8.83
N LEU A 24 -5.25 6.97 -8.17
CA LEU A 24 -5.52 5.59 -8.61
C LEU A 24 -7.02 5.26 -8.50
N ALA A 25 -7.65 5.61 -7.38
CA ALA A 25 -9.09 5.45 -7.18
C ALA A 25 -9.89 6.23 -8.24
N ALA A 26 -9.49 7.47 -8.56
CA ALA A 26 -10.12 8.27 -9.62
C ALA A 26 -10.01 7.63 -11.02
N SER A 27 -9.01 6.77 -11.26
CA SER A 27 -8.86 6.00 -12.49
C SER A 27 -9.65 4.68 -12.51
N GLY A 28 -10.40 4.38 -11.44
CA GLY A 28 -11.20 3.16 -11.30
C GLY A 28 -10.42 1.96 -10.76
N VAL A 29 -9.23 2.17 -10.19
CA VAL A 29 -8.44 1.12 -9.55
C VAL A 29 -8.90 0.97 -8.10
N GLU A 30 -9.14 -0.26 -7.67
CA GLU A 30 -9.41 -0.57 -6.27
C GLU A 30 -8.10 -0.64 -5.52
N VAL A 31 -7.89 0.30 -4.59
CA VAL A 31 -6.63 0.37 -3.82
C VAL A 31 -6.83 -0.27 -2.46
N VAL A 32 -5.92 -1.17 -2.08
CA VAL A 32 -5.88 -1.80 -0.76
C VAL A 32 -4.54 -1.48 -0.11
N VAL A 33 -4.56 -0.99 1.14
CA VAL A 33 -3.36 -0.61 1.89
C VAL A 33 -3.32 -1.37 3.21
N THR A 34 -2.13 -1.79 3.65
CA THR A 34 -1.98 -2.47 4.95
C THR A 34 -2.18 -1.47 6.08
N ARG A 35 -2.91 -1.87 7.13
CA ARG A 35 -3.07 -1.07 8.36
C ARG A 35 -1.72 -0.61 8.93
N GLY A 36 -1.71 0.60 9.51
CA GLY A 36 -0.54 1.10 10.24
C GLY A 36 0.63 1.42 9.32
N SER A 37 0.31 1.92 8.13
CA SER A 37 1.25 2.53 7.19
C SER A 37 1.89 3.80 7.78
N ALA A 38 2.90 4.35 7.10
CA ALA A 38 3.52 5.64 7.39
C ALA A 38 2.55 6.83 7.49
N TYR A 39 1.33 6.70 6.94
CA TYR A 39 0.25 7.69 7.03
C TYR A 39 -0.94 7.12 7.79
N ASN A 40 -1.79 7.99 8.34
CA ASN A 40 -2.97 7.57 9.08
C ASN A 40 -3.96 6.81 8.18
N ASP A 41 -4.46 5.67 8.63
CA ASP A 41 -5.47 4.86 7.94
C ASP A 41 -6.67 5.72 7.51
N ALA A 42 -7.08 6.70 8.31
CA ALA A 42 -8.19 7.60 7.99
C ALA A 42 -7.94 8.41 6.70
N ASP A 43 -6.70 8.82 6.42
CA ASP A 43 -6.35 9.56 5.21
C ASP A 43 -6.44 8.67 3.97
N TYR A 44 -6.07 7.40 4.10
CA TYR A 44 -6.21 6.41 3.03
C TYR A 44 -7.67 6.11 2.73
N VAL A 45 -8.50 5.92 3.77
CA VAL A 45 -9.94 5.70 3.60
C VAL A 45 -10.59 6.91 2.93
N ASN A 46 -10.27 8.13 3.37
CA ASN A 46 -10.75 9.37 2.74
C ASN A 46 -10.30 9.52 1.29
N ALA A 47 -9.12 8.98 0.94
CA ALA A 47 -8.61 8.95 -0.42
C ALA A 47 -9.24 7.85 -1.30
N GLY A 48 -10.05 6.95 -0.72
CA GLY A 48 -10.74 5.88 -1.44
C GLY A 48 -10.06 4.51 -1.38
N ALA A 49 -9.12 4.29 -0.47
CA ALA A 49 -8.54 2.96 -0.23
C ALA A 49 -9.34 2.12 0.78
N GLN A 50 -9.23 0.81 0.62
CA GLN A 50 -9.60 -0.18 1.63
C GLN A 50 -8.38 -0.48 2.50
N ILE A 51 -8.61 -0.74 3.79
CA ILE A 51 -7.55 -1.10 4.73
C ILE A 51 -7.60 -2.60 4.98
N ALA A 52 -6.49 -3.29 4.72
CA ALA A 52 -6.29 -4.70 5.03
C ALA A 52 -5.63 -4.87 6.40
N ASP A 53 -5.97 -5.93 7.11
CA ASP A 53 -5.42 -6.21 8.45
C ASP A 53 -4.03 -6.86 8.38
N SER A 54 -3.66 -7.42 7.23
CA SER A 54 -2.38 -8.11 7.04
C SER A 54 -1.86 -8.00 5.61
N ALA A 55 -0.54 -8.11 5.44
CA ALA A 55 0.07 -8.21 4.11
C ALA A 55 -0.37 -9.48 3.36
N GLU A 56 -0.60 -10.59 4.07
CA GLU A 56 -1.05 -11.87 3.50
C GLU A 56 -2.40 -11.74 2.79
N GLU A 57 -3.32 -10.97 3.36
CA GLU A 57 -4.60 -10.62 2.73
C GLU A 57 -4.37 -9.89 1.40
N ILE A 58 -3.46 -8.91 1.37
CA ILE A 58 -3.15 -8.15 0.16
C ILE A 58 -2.56 -9.05 -0.92
N TYR A 59 -1.55 -9.86 -0.60
CA TYR A 59 -0.92 -10.78 -1.56
C TYR A 59 -1.90 -11.81 -2.12
N SER A 60 -2.93 -12.19 -1.35
CA SER A 60 -3.92 -13.19 -1.76
C SER A 60 -5.06 -12.61 -2.60
N THR A 61 -5.35 -11.31 -2.45
CA THR A 61 -6.57 -10.69 -3.02
C THR A 61 -6.30 -9.66 -4.11
N CYS A 62 -5.08 -9.13 -4.20
CA CYS A 62 -4.73 -8.08 -5.16
C CYS A 62 -4.06 -8.64 -6.42
N ASP A 63 -4.35 -8.02 -7.56
CA ASP A 63 -3.77 -8.37 -8.86
C ASP A 63 -2.31 -7.92 -8.98
N PHE A 64 -2.00 -6.77 -8.36
CA PHE A 64 -0.67 -6.18 -8.29
C PHE A 64 -0.35 -5.79 -6.87
N VAL A 65 0.89 -5.97 -6.45
CA VAL A 65 1.37 -5.55 -5.13
C VAL A 65 2.66 -4.75 -5.27
N ALA A 66 2.70 -3.59 -4.64
CA ALA A 66 3.92 -2.79 -4.46
C ALA A 66 4.29 -2.74 -2.97
N GLN A 67 5.60 -2.79 -2.71
CA GLN A 67 6.16 -2.82 -1.36
C GLN A 67 7.50 -2.09 -1.36
N VAL A 68 7.79 -1.38 -0.26
CA VAL A 68 9.14 -0.86 0.00
C VAL A 68 9.99 -1.98 0.56
N GLN A 69 11.12 -2.25 -0.10
CA GLN A 69 12.10 -3.25 0.32
C GLN A 69 13.39 -2.54 0.74
N GLU A 70 14.06 -3.12 1.73
CA GLU A 70 15.38 -2.66 2.12
C GLU A 70 16.33 -2.76 0.92
N CYS A 71 17.21 -1.77 0.76
CA CYS A 71 18.21 -1.83 -0.30
C CYS A 71 19.16 -3.00 0.00
N ALA A 72 19.01 -4.11 -0.74
CA ALA A 72 19.95 -5.22 -0.66
C ALA A 72 21.34 -4.64 -0.91
N LYS A 73 22.26 -4.77 0.07
CA LYS A 73 23.65 -4.29 -0.07
C LYS A 73 24.18 -4.79 -1.42
N GLN A 74 24.27 -3.88 -2.39
CA GLN A 74 24.96 -4.18 -3.64
C GLN A 74 26.39 -4.52 -3.24
N ARG A 75 26.74 -5.79 -3.33
CA ARG A 75 28.14 -6.20 -3.27
C ARG A 75 28.78 -5.65 -4.53
N CYS A 76 29.50 -4.54 -4.37
CA CYS A 76 30.46 -4.05 -5.36
C CYS A 76 31.55 -5.10 -5.59
#